data_AF-A0A961N8Y2-F1
#
_entry.id   AF-A0A961N8Y2-F1
#
_cell.length_a   1.000
_cell.length_b   1.000
_cell.length_c   1.000
_cell.angle_alpha   90.00
_cell.angle_beta   90.00
_cell.angle_gamma   90.00
#
_symmetry.space_group_name_H-M   'P 1'
#
loop_
_entity.id
_entity.type
_entity.pdbx_description
1 polymer ?
#
loop_
_entity_poly.entity_id
_entity_poly.type
_entity_poly.pdbx_seq_one_letter_code
_entity_poly.pdbx_strand_id
1 'polypeptide(L)'
;MKIATGLYATGLYATGLFATGLFAAVVLLAGIAASHATVRIAEDRGGRIGTYVDKYQSLRSSGEQVVIDGLCASACTIILGAVPHDRICVTSRARLGFHAAWDMGPDGRAVTNREATRMLYSMYPAPVRRWIARRGGLTRHMIFLGGQQLASMYRPCYLNANAQASYR
;
A
#
# COMPACT_ATOMS: atom_id res chain seq x y z
N MET A 1 -8.62 -61.30 45.41
CA MET A 1 -9.60 -60.41 44.76
C MET A 1 -9.12 -58.96 44.80
N LYS A 2 -8.29 -58.58 43.82
CA LYS A 2 -7.96 -57.21 43.39
C LYS A 2 -7.31 -57.44 42.03
N ILE A 3 -7.79 -56.85 40.93
CA ILE A 3 -7.09 -56.11 39.85
C ILE A 3 -8.12 -55.87 38.73
N ALA A 4 -8.69 -54.67 38.60
CA ALA A 4 -9.42 -54.25 37.37
C ALA A 4 -9.68 -52.74 37.26
N THR A 5 -9.38 -51.93 38.28
CA THR A 5 -9.73 -50.50 38.28
C THR A 5 -8.68 -49.57 37.66
N GLY A 6 -7.49 -50.08 37.29
CA GLY A 6 -6.37 -49.25 36.83
C GLY A 6 -6.29 -48.96 35.32
N LEU A 7 -6.94 -49.78 34.47
CA LEU A 7 -6.80 -49.67 33.00
C LEU A 7 -7.78 -48.67 32.34
N TYR A 8 -8.94 -48.43 32.97
CA TYR A 8 -9.95 -47.51 32.43
C TYR A 8 -9.58 -46.04 32.65
N ALA A 9 -8.91 -45.74 33.77
CA ALA A 9 -8.49 -44.38 34.10
C ALA A 9 -7.39 -43.87 33.14
N THR A 10 -6.39 -44.69 32.84
CA THR A 10 -5.30 -44.34 31.91
C THR A 10 -5.78 -44.09 30.48
N GLY A 11 -6.81 -44.80 30.03
CA GLY A 11 -7.45 -44.57 28.73
C GLY A 11 -8.21 -43.24 28.62
N LEU A 12 -8.88 -42.80 29.70
CA LEU A 12 -9.56 -41.49 29.75
C LEU A 12 -8.58 -40.31 29.78
N TYR A 13 -7.46 -40.44 30.49
CA TYR A 13 -6.43 -39.39 30.52
C TYR A 13 -5.72 -39.26 29.16
N ALA A 14 -5.42 -40.38 28.51
CA ALA A 14 -4.79 -40.38 27.18
C ALA A 14 -5.72 -39.76 26.12
N THR A 15 -7.00 -40.14 26.08
CA THR A 15 -7.99 -39.57 25.13
C THR A 15 -8.23 -38.08 25.34
N GLY A 16 -8.24 -37.61 26.60
CA GLY A 16 -8.30 -36.17 26.93
C GLY A 16 -7.07 -35.37 26.47
N LEU A 17 -5.86 -35.95 26.56
CA LEU A 17 -4.63 -35.33 26.05
C LEU A 17 -4.61 -35.24 24.52
N PHE A 18 -5.09 -36.27 23.82
CA PHE A 18 -5.17 -36.24 22.35
C PHE A 18 -6.22 -35.25 21.86
N ALA A 19 -7.39 -35.19 22.51
CA ALA A 19 -8.46 -34.25 22.17
C ALA A 19 -8.06 -32.78 22.41
N THR A 20 -7.39 -32.49 23.53
CA THR A 20 -6.88 -31.14 23.83
C THR A 20 -5.70 -30.75 22.93
N GLY A 21 -4.81 -31.68 22.60
CA GLY A 21 -3.73 -31.47 21.63
C GLY A 21 -4.24 -31.15 20.23
N LEU A 22 -5.28 -31.85 19.75
CA LEU A 22 -5.93 -31.56 18.47
C LEU A 22 -6.61 -30.18 18.47
N PHE A 23 -7.30 -29.83 19.55
CA PHE A 23 -7.97 -28.54 19.67
C PHE A 23 -6.97 -27.38 19.68
N ALA A 24 -5.86 -27.52 20.42
CA ALA A 24 -4.78 -26.54 20.45
C ALA A 24 -4.13 -26.37 19.06
N ALA A 25 -3.92 -27.46 18.32
CA ALA A 25 -3.40 -27.42 16.95
C ALA A 25 -4.34 -26.69 15.97
N VAL A 26 -5.65 -26.93 16.06
CA VAL A 26 -6.66 -26.23 15.24
C VAL A 26 -6.72 -24.73 15.55
N VAL A 27 -6.64 -24.35 16.83
CA VAL A 27 -6.59 -22.94 17.24
C VAL A 27 -5.32 -22.24 16.76
N LEU A 28 -4.17 -22.93 16.81
CA LEU A 28 -2.89 -22.40 16.29
C LEU A 28 -2.92 -22.23 14.76
N LEU A 29 -3.54 -23.14 14.03
CA LEU A 29 -3.72 -23.05 12.57
C LEU A 29 -4.73 -21.96 12.17
N ALA A 30 -5.77 -21.73 12.98
CA ALA A 30 -6.75 -20.66 12.75
C ALA A 30 -6.20 -19.25 13.05
N GLY A 31 -5.07 -19.14 13.76
CA GLY A 31 -4.46 -17.89 14.19
C GLY A 31 -3.47 -17.25 13.20
N ILE A 32 -3.25 -17.84 12.02
CA ILE A 32 -2.37 -17.26 11.01
C ILE A 32 -3.12 -16.11 10.32
N ALA A 33 -3.22 -14.96 10.99
CA ALA A 33 -3.62 -13.72 10.34
C ALA A 33 -2.57 -13.40 9.26
N ALA A 34 -3.01 -13.28 8.00
CA ALA A 34 -2.14 -12.84 6.92
C ALA A 34 -1.60 -11.43 7.26
N SER A 35 -0.30 -11.33 7.52
CA SER A 35 0.36 -10.04 7.63
C SER A 35 0.42 -9.42 6.23
N HIS A 36 -0.45 -8.46 5.94
CA HIS A 36 -0.34 -7.69 4.71
C HIS A 36 0.93 -6.84 4.78
N ALA A 37 1.94 -7.19 4.00
CA ALA A 37 3.12 -6.36 3.83
C ALA A 37 2.71 -4.96 3.34
N THR A 38 3.42 -3.95 3.85
CA THR A 38 3.10 -2.54 3.63
C THR A 38 4.32 -1.83 3.07
N VAL A 39 4.16 -1.22 1.90
CA VAL A 39 5.17 -0.36 1.29
C VAL A 39 4.93 1.07 1.71
N ARG A 40 5.95 1.69 2.30
CA ARG A 40 5.92 3.10 2.70
C ARG A 40 6.72 3.96 1.73
N ILE A 41 6.07 5.00 1.18
CA ILE A 41 6.70 6.03 0.37
C ILE A 41 6.92 7.26 1.26
N ALA A 42 8.17 7.51 1.65
CA ALA A 42 8.54 8.63 2.52
C ALA A 42 9.14 9.83 1.76
N GLU A 43 9.96 9.57 0.76
CA GLU A 43 10.56 10.59 -0.11
C GLU A 43 10.91 9.91 -1.43
N ASP A 44 10.13 10.20 -2.47
CA ASP A 44 10.36 9.68 -3.81
C ASP A 44 10.12 10.82 -4.81
N ARG A 45 11.21 11.27 -5.44
CA ARG A 45 11.20 12.40 -6.39
C ARG A 45 10.78 11.99 -7.80
N GLY A 46 10.57 10.70 -8.04
CA GLY A 46 10.31 10.14 -9.36
C GLY A 46 11.59 9.86 -10.15
N GLY A 47 11.41 9.58 -11.43
CA GLY A 47 12.48 9.18 -12.34
C GLY A 47 11.90 8.79 -13.70
N ARG A 48 12.51 7.82 -14.38
CA ARG A 48 12.03 7.32 -15.67
C ARG A 48 10.66 6.67 -15.51
N ILE A 49 9.67 7.11 -16.30
CA ILE A 49 8.28 6.63 -16.25
C ILE A 49 8.22 5.09 -16.31
N GLY A 50 8.93 4.47 -17.27
CA GLY A 50 8.93 3.01 -17.45
C GLY A 50 9.33 2.24 -16.20
N THR A 51 10.36 2.70 -15.48
CA THR A 51 10.81 2.07 -14.23
C THR A 51 9.71 2.05 -13.16
N TYR A 52 8.87 3.09 -13.09
CA TYR A 52 7.77 3.15 -12.13
C TYR A 52 6.55 2.33 -12.58
N VAL A 53 6.31 2.24 -13.89
CA VAL A 53 5.31 1.33 -14.45
C VAL A 53 5.64 -0.11 -14.05
N ASP A 54 6.87 -0.56 -14.29
CA ASP A 54 7.31 -1.92 -13.97
C ASP A 54 7.26 -2.18 -12.44
N LYS A 55 7.80 -1.23 -11.65
CA LYS A 55 7.76 -1.28 -10.17
C LYS A 55 6.34 -1.45 -9.65
N TYR A 56 5.38 -0.67 -10.14
CA TYR A 56 4.02 -0.69 -9.61
C TYR A 56 3.14 -1.79 -10.19
N GLN A 57 3.50 -2.38 -11.35
CA GLN A 57 2.90 -3.64 -11.79
C GLN A 57 3.20 -4.77 -10.80
N SER A 58 4.46 -4.90 -10.37
CA SER A 58 4.85 -5.88 -9.34
C SER A 58 4.10 -5.65 -8.02
N LEU A 59 4.06 -4.41 -7.55
CA LEU A 59 3.35 -4.03 -6.31
C LEU A 59 1.83 -4.23 -6.39
N ARG A 60 1.24 -4.00 -7.57
CA ARG A 60 -0.19 -4.30 -7.79
C ARG A 60 -0.44 -5.79 -7.59
N SER A 61 0.42 -6.65 -8.15
CA SER A 61 0.29 -8.11 -8.10
C SER A 61 0.58 -8.69 -6.71
N SER A 62 1.42 -8.06 -5.88
CA SER A 62 1.73 -8.56 -4.54
C SER A 62 0.60 -8.41 -3.52
N GLY A 63 -0.39 -7.55 -3.79
CA GLY A 63 -1.50 -7.32 -2.85
C GLY A 63 -1.14 -6.45 -1.64
N GLU A 64 0.08 -5.92 -1.59
CA GLU A 64 0.57 -5.08 -0.49
C GLU A 64 -0.20 -3.77 -0.34
N GLN A 65 -0.25 -3.26 0.90
CA GLN A 65 -0.80 -1.94 1.21
C GLN A 65 0.25 -0.85 0.93
N VAL A 66 -0.20 0.33 0.55
CA VAL A 66 0.66 1.48 0.26
C VAL A 66 0.35 2.63 1.22
N VAL A 67 1.39 3.07 1.92
CA VAL A 67 1.36 4.22 2.83
C VAL A 67 2.18 5.35 2.19
N ILE A 68 1.52 6.42 1.76
CA ILE A 68 2.20 7.64 1.32
C ILE A 68 2.39 8.53 2.55
N ASP A 69 3.63 8.68 2.98
CA ASP A 69 4.01 9.32 4.24
C ASP A 69 5.14 10.34 4.08
N GLY A 70 5.05 11.09 2.98
CA GLY A 70 5.95 12.18 2.61
C GLY A 70 5.84 12.51 1.13
N LEU A 71 6.94 12.88 0.48
CA LEU A 71 6.91 13.29 -0.93
C LEU A 71 6.76 12.07 -1.85
N CYS A 72 5.84 12.18 -2.81
CA CYS A 72 5.76 11.33 -3.98
C CYS A 72 5.56 12.22 -5.21
N ALA A 73 6.62 12.46 -5.97
CA ALA A 73 6.62 13.39 -7.09
C ALA A 73 6.84 12.71 -8.44
N SER A 74 6.39 13.38 -9.51
CA SER A 74 6.65 12.95 -10.88
C SER A 74 6.20 11.50 -11.12
N ALA A 75 7.05 10.64 -11.68
CA ALA A 75 6.74 9.23 -11.92
C ALA A 75 6.30 8.44 -10.67
N CYS A 76 6.69 8.83 -9.44
CA CYS A 76 6.16 8.19 -8.22
C CYS A 76 4.62 8.21 -8.19
N THR A 77 4.01 9.30 -8.65
CA THR A 77 2.55 9.47 -8.62
C THR A 77 1.79 8.50 -9.53
N ILE A 78 2.47 7.72 -10.38
CA ILE A 78 1.86 6.62 -11.16
C ILE A 78 1.21 5.59 -10.23
N ILE A 79 1.69 5.47 -8.98
CA ILE A 79 1.10 4.60 -7.96
C ILE A 79 -0.41 4.79 -7.81
N LEU A 80 -0.88 6.03 -7.99
CA LEU A 80 -2.28 6.43 -7.81
C LEU A 80 -3.23 5.80 -8.84
N GLY A 81 -2.72 5.39 -10.00
CA GLY A 81 -3.47 4.66 -11.03
C GLY A 81 -3.10 3.18 -11.12
N ALA A 82 -1.92 2.80 -10.61
CA ALA A 82 -1.43 1.42 -10.69
C ALA A 82 -1.96 0.53 -9.56
N VAL A 83 -2.12 1.07 -8.34
CA VAL A 83 -2.59 0.32 -7.16
C VAL A 83 -4.06 0.67 -6.88
N PRO A 84 -4.91 -0.33 -6.53
CA PRO A 84 -6.29 -0.08 -6.10
C PRO A 84 -6.40 0.98 -5.02
N HIS A 85 -7.39 1.86 -5.18
CA HIS A 85 -7.56 3.06 -4.35
C HIS A 85 -7.68 2.76 -2.85
N ASP A 86 -8.39 1.69 -2.51
CA ASP A 86 -8.61 1.19 -1.15
C ASP A 86 -7.32 0.67 -0.47
N ARG A 87 -6.33 0.27 -1.27
CA ARG A 87 -5.00 -0.12 -0.80
C ARG A 87 -4.03 1.03 -0.59
N ILE A 88 -4.40 2.25 -0.96
CA ILE A 88 -3.59 3.45 -0.74
C ILE A 88 -4.16 4.22 0.43
N CYS A 89 -3.32 4.54 1.41
CA CYS A 89 -3.65 5.53 2.43
C CYS A 89 -2.56 6.63 2.47
N VAL A 90 -2.94 7.78 3.01
CA VAL A 90 -2.08 8.97 3.10
C VAL A 90 -1.94 9.40 4.55
N THR A 91 -0.75 9.85 4.96
CA THR A 91 -0.56 10.51 6.26
C THR A 91 -0.68 12.02 6.15
N SER A 92 -0.64 12.72 7.28
CA SER A 92 -0.58 14.20 7.30
C SER A 92 0.66 14.78 6.64
N ARG A 93 1.72 13.98 6.44
CA ARG A 93 2.98 14.38 5.78
C ARG A 93 2.94 14.19 4.26
N ALA A 94 1.94 13.48 3.74
CA ALA A 94 1.85 13.13 2.33
C ALA A 94 1.75 14.37 1.43
N ARG A 95 2.59 14.41 0.39
CA ARG A 95 2.60 15.45 -0.65
C ARG A 95 2.81 14.82 -2.02
N LEU A 96 1.85 15.01 -2.92
CA LEU A 96 1.94 14.55 -4.30
C LEU A 96 2.40 15.69 -5.20
N GLY A 97 3.52 15.51 -5.91
CA GLY A 97 4.09 16.51 -6.81
C GLY A 97 3.83 16.18 -8.27
N PHE A 98 3.18 17.08 -9.00
CA PHE A 98 2.83 16.88 -10.41
C PHE A 98 3.50 17.94 -11.30
N HIS A 99 4.12 17.51 -12.40
CA HIS A 99 4.69 18.38 -13.44
C HIS A 99 4.71 17.65 -14.79
N ALA A 100 5.03 18.37 -15.87
CA ALA A 100 5.20 17.81 -17.20
C ALA A 100 6.45 16.93 -17.28
N ALA A 101 6.34 15.76 -17.93
CA ALA A 101 7.49 14.92 -18.20
C ALA A 101 8.49 15.66 -19.09
N TRP A 102 9.77 15.33 -18.94
CA TRP A 102 10.86 15.99 -19.64
C TRP A 102 11.98 15.00 -19.95
N ASP A 103 12.73 15.30 -21.01
CA ASP A 103 13.96 14.62 -21.39
C ASP A 103 15.16 15.55 -21.22
N MET A 104 16.35 14.98 -21.02
CA MET A 104 17.59 15.76 -21.04
C MET A 104 17.85 16.25 -22.47
N GLY A 105 17.87 17.57 -22.64
CA GLY A 105 18.26 18.21 -23.88
C GLY A 105 19.78 18.15 -24.12
N PRO A 106 20.24 18.51 -25.33
CA PRO A 106 21.66 18.51 -25.69
C PRO A 106 22.53 19.42 -24.81
N ASP A 107 21.94 20.46 -24.22
CA ASP A 107 22.59 21.40 -23.30
C ASP A 107 22.50 20.97 -21.83
N GLY A 108 22.04 19.74 -21.57
CA GLY A 108 21.82 19.19 -20.22
C GLY A 108 20.61 19.80 -19.50
N ARG A 109 19.78 20.60 -20.17
CA ARG A 109 18.58 21.17 -19.57
C ARG A 109 17.36 20.30 -19.80
N ALA A 110 16.42 20.34 -18.87
CA ALA A 110 15.15 19.64 -18.99
C ALA A 110 14.29 20.26 -20.11
N VAL A 111 13.96 19.45 -21.12
CA VAL A 111 13.06 19.82 -22.22
C VAL A 111 11.76 19.05 -22.07
N THR A 112 10.63 19.74 -22.03
CA THR A 112 9.31 19.10 -21.87
C THR A 112 9.03 18.11 -23.01
N ASN A 113 8.77 16.87 -22.64
CA ASN A 113 8.30 15.84 -23.56
C ASN A 113 6.77 15.79 -23.50
N ARG A 114 6.13 16.28 -24.57
CA ARG A 114 4.66 16.38 -24.65
C ARG A 114 3.98 15.01 -24.67
N GLU A 115 4.58 14.03 -25.34
CA GLU A 115 4.02 12.68 -25.45
C GLU A 115 4.08 11.96 -24.10
N ALA A 116 5.26 11.95 -23.47
CA ALA A 116 5.43 11.41 -22.13
C ALA A 116 4.56 12.14 -21.10
N THR A 117 4.34 13.44 -21.26
CA THR A 117 3.42 14.21 -20.40
C THR A 117 1.98 13.73 -20.54
N ARG A 118 1.50 13.50 -21.77
CA ARG A 118 0.15 12.96 -22.02
C ARG A 118 0.03 11.54 -21.47
N MET A 119 1.06 10.71 -21.66
CA MET A 119 1.11 9.36 -21.14
C MET A 119 1.06 9.35 -19.61
N LEU A 120 1.89 10.14 -18.93
CA LEU A 120 1.86 10.26 -17.48
C LEU A 120 0.49 10.75 -16.99
N TYR A 121 -0.07 11.76 -17.64
CA TYR A 121 -1.37 12.32 -17.27
C TYR A 121 -2.52 11.31 -17.42
N SER A 122 -2.49 10.44 -18.44
CA SER A 122 -3.55 9.45 -18.67
C SER A 122 -3.58 8.35 -17.61
N MET A 123 -2.44 8.07 -16.97
CA MET A 123 -2.35 7.09 -15.86
C MET A 123 -3.05 7.55 -14.59
N TYR A 124 -3.29 8.85 -14.40
CA TYR A 124 -3.88 9.34 -13.15
C TYR A 124 -5.38 9.07 -13.05
N PRO A 125 -5.90 8.78 -11.84
CA PRO A 125 -7.33 8.60 -11.63
C PRO A 125 -8.09 9.92 -11.87
N ALA A 126 -9.37 9.80 -12.23
CA ALA A 126 -10.18 10.95 -12.65
C ALA A 126 -10.24 12.12 -11.64
N PRO A 127 -10.33 11.91 -10.32
CA PRO A 127 -10.28 13.01 -9.34
C PRO A 127 -8.97 13.81 -9.40
N VAL A 128 -7.84 13.12 -9.55
CA VAL A 128 -6.50 13.72 -9.65
C VAL A 128 -6.36 14.48 -10.96
N ARG A 129 -6.77 13.89 -12.10
CA ARG A 129 -6.79 14.59 -13.41
C ARG A 129 -7.61 15.87 -13.34
N ARG A 130 -8.83 15.82 -12.76
CA ARG A 130 -9.66 17.03 -12.57
C ARG A 130 -8.97 18.08 -11.70
N TRP A 131 -8.30 17.68 -10.63
CA TRP A 131 -7.57 18.58 -9.74
C TRP A 131 -6.38 19.26 -10.44
N ILE A 132 -5.65 18.51 -11.28
CA ILE A 132 -4.54 19.01 -12.11
C ILE A 132 -5.06 19.97 -13.19
N ALA A 133 -6.13 19.59 -13.91
CA ALA A 133 -6.71 20.41 -14.97
C ALA A 133 -7.16 21.79 -14.48
N ARG A 134 -7.78 21.87 -13.29
CA ARG A 134 -8.15 23.15 -12.66
C ARG A 134 -6.97 24.06 -12.32
N ARG A 135 -5.73 23.55 -12.39
CA ARG A 135 -4.49 24.29 -12.12
C ARG A 135 -3.64 24.52 -13.37
N GLY A 136 -4.24 24.39 -14.55
CA GLY A 136 -3.56 24.63 -15.82
C GLY A 136 -2.84 23.40 -16.41
N GLY A 137 -3.06 22.22 -15.84
CA GLY A 137 -2.48 20.97 -16.38
C GLY A 137 -1.07 20.68 -15.88
N LEU A 138 -0.41 19.70 -16.51
CA LEU A 138 1.00 19.40 -16.24
C LEU A 138 1.88 20.40 -17.00
N THR A 139 2.60 21.23 -16.25
CA THR A 139 3.55 22.22 -16.80
C THR A 139 4.95 21.97 -16.23
N ARG A 140 5.95 22.75 -16.66
CA ARG A 140 7.30 22.70 -16.06
C ARG A 140 7.30 23.07 -14.57
N HIS A 141 6.32 23.85 -14.13
CA HIS A 141 6.17 24.19 -12.73
C HIS A 141 5.47 23.06 -11.98
N MET A 142 6.10 22.58 -10.91
CA MET A 142 5.53 21.54 -10.08
C MET A 142 4.41 22.09 -9.22
N ILE A 143 3.24 21.44 -9.26
CA ILE A 143 2.11 21.70 -8.38
C ILE A 143 1.99 20.59 -7.34
N PHE A 144 1.60 20.94 -6.11
CA PHE A 144 1.51 20.01 -4.99
C PHE A 144 0.08 19.80 -4.50
N LEU A 145 -0.33 18.54 -4.34
CA LEU A 145 -1.54 18.12 -3.65
C LEU A 145 -1.17 17.53 -2.29
N GLY A 146 -1.69 18.10 -1.22
CA GLY A 146 -1.46 17.64 0.15
C GLY A 146 -2.55 18.12 1.09
N GLY A 147 -2.37 17.84 2.39
CA GLY A 147 -3.28 18.29 3.45
C GLY A 147 -4.73 17.81 3.23
N GLN A 148 -5.69 18.68 3.59
CA GLN A 148 -7.12 18.35 3.51
C GLN A 148 -7.59 17.99 2.10
N GLN A 149 -7.02 18.61 1.05
CA GLN A 149 -7.41 18.30 -0.33
C GLN A 149 -6.98 16.88 -0.73
N LEU A 150 -5.84 16.41 -0.23
CA LEU A 150 -5.40 15.04 -0.45
C LEU A 150 -6.24 14.07 0.40
N ALA A 151 -6.48 14.41 1.67
CA ALA A 151 -7.30 13.63 2.58
C ALA A 151 -8.78 13.52 2.14
N SER A 152 -9.29 14.46 1.33
CA SER A 152 -10.62 14.34 0.72
C SER A 152 -10.65 13.39 -0.48
N MET A 153 -9.49 12.96 -0.98
CA MET A 153 -9.37 12.04 -2.12
C MET A 153 -8.91 10.64 -1.72
N TYR A 154 -8.11 10.50 -0.66
CA TYR A 154 -7.56 9.24 -0.18
C TYR A 154 -7.75 9.14 1.33
N ARG A 155 -8.06 7.93 1.82
CA ARG A 155 -8.27 7.70 3.25
C ARG A 155 -7.00 8.00 4.05
N PRO A 156 -7.12 8.58 5.26
CA PRO A 156 -6.00 8.65 6.19
C PRO A 156 -5.46 7.25 6.52
N CYS A 157 -4.14 7.16 6.70
CA CYS A 157 -3.55 5.95 7.27
C CYS A 157 -3.87 5.89 8.76
N TYR A 158 -4.73 4.96 9.15
CA TYR A 158 -4.82 4.51 10.53
C TYR A 158 -3.89 3.32 10.65
N LEU A 159 -2.80 3.44 11.43
CA LEU A 159 -2.03 2.27 11.84
C LEU A 159 -3.02 1.31 12.49
N ASN A 160 -3.23 0.14 11.86
CA ASN A 160 -4.18 -0.92 12.22
C ASN A 160 -4.78 -0.78 13.64
N ALA A 161 -6.00 -0.24 13.76
CA ALA A 161 -6.79 -0.30 14.99
C ALA A 161 -7.03 -1.76 15.46
N ASN A 162 -6.84 -2.73 14.56
CA ASN A 162 -6.86 -4.15 14.86
C ASN A 162 -5.72 -4.63 15.79
N ALA A 163 -4.62 -3.86 15.92
CA ALA A 163 -3.57 -4.19 16.89
C ALA A 163 -3.91 -3.71 18.32
N GLN A 164 -4.79 -2.70 18.46
CA GLN A 164 -5.21 -2.16 19.76
C GLN A 164 -6.42 -2.90 20.35
N ALA A 165 -7.28 -3.49 19.51
CA ALA A 165 -8.41 -4.29 19.94
C ALA A 165 -7.99 -5.64 20.57
N SER A 166 -6.77 -6.12 20.29
CA SER A 166 -6.21 -7.35 20.86
C SER A 166 -5.42 -7.11 22.17
N TYR A 167 -5.35 -5.87 22.65
CA TYR A 167 -4.69 -5.49 23.90
C TYR A 167 -5.67 -4.92 24.94
N ARG A 168 -6.97 -5.22 24.82
CA ARG A 168 -7.96 -4.91 25.85
C ARG A 168 -8.72 -6.15 26.27
#